data_AF-W2KZG6-F1
#
_entry.id   AF-W2KZG6-F1
#
_cell.length_a   1.000
_cell.length_b   1.000
_cell.length_c   1.000
_cell.angle_alpha   90.00
_cell.angle_beta   90.00
_cell.angle_gamma   90.00
#
_symmetry.space_group_name_H-M   'P 1'
#
loop_
_entity.id
_entity.type
_entity.pdbx_description
1 polymer ?
#
loop_
_entity_poly.entity_id
_entity_poly.type
_entity_poly.pdbx_seq_one_letter_code
_entity_poly.pdbx_strand_id
1 'polypeptide(L)'
;MAMIAFENGDLTEIPYQMFFSPVYTLSFAGNKIETLPTLAMMPPGMTIPELNLKNNPLRELPAALMAPDPFVMSINAQNTSLSAMPAWIKTNTKVVWAYDTPFCATPVTDPTLAYQVMCSERPMNQKACFPMCLLRTLYRIENTA
;
A
#
# COMPACT_ATOMS: atom_id res chain seq x y z
N MET A 1 4.52 17.98 -2.49
CA MET A 1 3.85 17.17 -1.45
C MET A 1 4.92 16.45 -0.65
N ALA A 2 4.82 16.43 0.68
CA ALA A 2 5.81 15.75 1.52
C ALA A 2 5.67 14.23 1.41
N MET A 3 6.79 13.52 1.35
CA MET A 3 6.86 12.07 1.22
C MET A 3 7.98 11.52 2.10
N ILE A 4 7.74 10.35 2.70
CA ILE A 4 8.78 9.52 3.30
C ILE A 4 8.82 8.20 2.53
N ALA A 5 10.03 7.81 2.12
CA ALA A 5 10.25 6.63 1.29
C ALA A 5 11.40 5.80 1.85
N PHE A 6 11.11 4.55 2.17
CA PHE A 6 12.10 3.51 2.47
C PHE A 6 11.86 2.38 1.48
N GLU A 7 12.42 2.49 0.27
CA GLU A 7 12.14 1.56 -0.84
C GLU A 7 13.34 0.68 -1.20
N ASN A 8 13.07 -0.51 -1.72
CA ASN A 8 14.08 -1.47 -2.23
C ASN A 8 15.15 -1.84 -1.21
N GLY A 9 14.75 -2.01 0.05
CA GLY A 9 15.62 -2.43 1.15
C GLY A 9 15.23 -3.79 1.73
N ASP A 10 15.66 -4.03 2.95
CA ASP A 10 15.44 -5.29 3.67
C ASP A 10 14.41 -5.15 4.82
N LEU A 11 13.57 -4.12 4.81
CA LEU A 11 12.60 -3.91 5.89
C LEU A 11 11.61 -5.08 5.95
N THR A 12 11.46 -5.67 7.14
CA THR A 12 10.46 -6.72 7.40
C THR A 12 9.25 -6.19 8.16
N GLU A 13 9.37 -5.02 8.79
CA GLU A 13 8.35 -4.40 9.61
C GLU A 13 8.31 -2.88 9.40
N ILE A 14 7.15 -2.28 9.65
CA ILE A 14 6.95 -0.82 9.65
C ILE A 14 6.63 -0.40 11.09
N PRO A 15 7.46 0.43 11.73
CA PRO A 15 7.18 0.91 13.08
C PRO A 15 5.91 1.76 13.07
N TYR A 16 5.01 1.54 14.02
CA TYR A 16 3.67 2.17 14.03
C TYR A 16 3.75 3.71 14.03
N GLN A 17 4.81 4.28 14.61
CA GLN A 17 5.09 5.72 14.63
C GLN A 17 5.16 6.34 13.23
N MET A 18 5.48 5.55 12.19
CA MET A 18 5.49 6.01 10.81
C MET A 18 4.13 6.54 10.37
N PHE A 19 3.04 5.92 10.84
CA PHE A 19 1.67 6.29 10.50
C PHE A 19 1.18 7.58 11.16
N PHE A 20 2.01 8.25 11.98
CA PHE A 20 1.75 9.57 12.54
C PHE A 20 2.38 10.70 11.71
N SER A 21 3.17 10.36 10.70
CA SER A 21 3.90 11.34 9.90
C SER A 21 2.92 12.18 9.08
N PRO A 22 2.99 13.52 9.12
CA PRO A 22 2.10 14.40 8.35
C PRO A 22 2.57 14.50 6.89
N VAL A 23 2.59 13.37 6.20
CA VAL A 23 3.05 13.25 4.82
C VAL A 23 1.92 12.85 3.89
N TYR A 24 2.06 13.21 2.62
CA TYR A 24 1.12 12.81 1.60
C TYR A 24 1.32 11.34 1.22
N THR A 25 2.58 10.91 1.10
CA THR A 25 2.94 9.54 0.71
C THR A 25 3.87 8.89 1.73
N LEU A 26 3.49 7.69 2.18
CA LEU A 26 4.37 6.74 2.86
C LEU A 26 4.67 5.60 1.92
N SER A 27 5.93 5.44 1.52
CA SER A 27 6.34 4.37 0.61
C SER A 27 7.32 3.41 1.26
N PHE A 28 6.96 2.13 1.21
CA PHE A 28 7.76 0.99 1.66
C PHE A 28 7.89 -0.06 0.54
N ALA A 29 7.82 0.38 -0.72
CA ALA A 29 7.81 -0.51 -1.86
C ALA A 29 9.14 -1.27 -2.01
N GLY A 30 9.07 -2.55 -2.42
CA GLY A 30 10.25 -3.35 -2.70
C GLY A 30 11.02 -3.82 -1.46
N ASN A 31 10.37 -3.96 -0.30
CA ASN A 31 10.99 -4.53 0.90
C ASN A 31 10.57 -5.99 1.11
N LYS A 32 10.76 -6.51 2.33
CA LYS A 32 10.49 -7.89 2.75
C LYS A 32 9.33 -7.98 3.75
N ILE A 33 8.35 -7.07 3.64
CA ILE A 33 7.22 -6.98 4.56
C ILE A 33 6.21 -8.08 4.25
N GLU A 34 6.05 -9.06 5.13
CA GLU A 34 5.08 -10.16 4.98
C GLU A 34 3.72 -9.85 5.62
N THR A 35 3.70 -9.07 6.69
CA THR A 35 2.48 -8.69 7.42
C THR A 35 2.55 -7.23 7.84
N LEU A 36 1.39 -6.61 8.11
CA LEU A 36 1.33 -5.21 8.53
C LEU A 36 0.42 -4.98 9.75
N PRO A 37 0.74 -5.60 10.91
CA PRO A 37 -0.09 -5.46 12.11
C PRO A 37 -0.11 -4.02 12.63
N THR A 38 0.95 -3.25 12.42
CA THR A 38 1.07 -1.86 12.91
C THR A 38 0.10 -0.90 12.22
N LEU A 39 -0.42 -1.23 11.03
CA LEU A 39 -1.47 -0.43 10.38
C LEU A 39 -2.78 -0.45 11.19
N ALA A 40 -3.07 -1.53 11.93
CA ALA A 40 -4.24 -1.58 12.82
C ALA A 40 -4.18 -0.50 13.91
N MET A 41 -2.97 -0.06 14.27
CA MET A 41 -2.70 0.89 15.33
C MET A 41 -2.70 2.35 14.85
N MET A 42 -3.20 2.62 13.63
CA MET A 42 -3.35 3.99 13.15
C MET A 42 -4.14 4.84 14.15
N PRO A 43 -3.70 6.08 14.43
CA PRO A 43 -4.42 6.95 15.34
C PRO A 43 -5.83 7.26 14.85
N PRO A 44 -6.81 7.40 15.76
CA PRO A 44 -8.13 7.90 15.40
C PRO A 44 -8.06 9.21 14.62
N GLY A 45 -8.87 9.33 13.57
CA GLY A 45 -8.94 10.50 12.70
C GLY A 45 -7.74 10.73 11.77
N MET A 46 -6.69 9.88 11.82
CA MET A 46 -5.53 10.00 10.93
C MET A 46 -5.93 9.65 9.49
N THR A 47 -5.54 10.50 8.54
CA THR A 47 -5.69 10.22 7.11
C THR A 47 -4.33 10.08 6.45
N ILE A 48 -4.07 8.94 5.79
CA ILE A 48 -2.92 8.74 4.91
C ILE A 48 -3.43 8.81 3.47
N PRO A 49 -3.05 9.84 2.69
CA PRO A 49 -3.48 9.93 1.30
C PRO A 49 -2.94 8.77 0.46
N GLU A 50 -1.68 8.39 0.65
CA GLU A 50 -1.08 7.30 -0.11
C GLU A 50 -0.16 6.41 0.73
N LEU A 51 -0.47 5.12 0.76
CA LEU A 51 0.37 4.06 1.32
C LEU A 51 0.82 3.12 0.20
N ASN A 52 2.14 3.06 -0.03
CA ASN A 52 2.72 2.24 -1.09
C ASN A 52 3.49 1.04 -0.52
N LEU A 53 2.94 -0.16 -0.73
CA LEU A 53 3.46 -1.46 -0.28
C LEU A 53 3.84 -2.37 -1.45
N LYS A 54 3.84 -1.85 -2.69
CA LYS A 54 4.11 -2.61 -3.92
C LYS A 54 5.39 -3.44 -3.79
N ASN A 55 5.41 -4.63 -4.41
CA ASN A 55 6.57 -5.51 -4.44
C ASN A 55 7.07 -5.90 -3.03
N ASN A 56 6.15 -6.21 -2.11
CA ASN A 56 6.48 -6.85 -0.84
C ASN A 56 5.82 -8.25 -0.82
N PRO A 57 6.36 -9.23 -0.09
CA PRO A 57 5.72 -10.54 0.10
C PRO A 57 4.50 -10.47 1.05
N LEU A 58 3.75 -9.37 1.04
CA LEU A 58 2.65 -9.09 1.95
C LEU A 58 1.52 -10.10 1.76
N ARG A 59 1.24 -10.91 2.78
CA ARG A 59 0.24 -12.00 2.75
C ARG A 59 -1.12 -11.55 3.26
N GLU A 60 -1.12 -10.61 4.21
CA GLU A 60 -2.34 -10.14 4.85
C GLU A 60 -2.26 -8.66 5.27
N LEU A 61 -3.40 -7.99 5.16
CA LEU A 61 -3.68 -6.74 5.85
C LEU A 61 -4.31 -7.05 7.21
N PRO A 62 -4.20 -6.17 8.22
CA PRO A 62 -4.82 -6.42 9.52
C PRO A 62 -6.33 -6.62 9.38
N ALA A 63 -6.88 -7.58 10.13
CA ALA A 63 -8.30 -7.93 10.06
C ALA A 63 -9.22 -6.77 10.45
N ALA A 64 -8.76 -5.89 11.34
CA ALA A 64 -9.49 -4.72 11.82
C ALA A 64 -8.54 -3.56 12.15
N LEU A 65 -9.06 -2.34 12.14
CA LEU A 65 -8.41 -1.15 12.69
C LEU A 65 -8.85 -0.96 14.15
N MET A 66 -8.00 -0.36 14.98
CA MET A 66 -8.30 -0.10 16.41
C MET A 66 -9.33 1.00 16.62
N ALA A 67 -9.57 1.83 15.61
CA ALA A 67 -10.56 2.90 15.60
C ALA A 67 -11.35 2.87 14.27
N PRO A 68 -12.60 3.38 14.25
CA PRO A 68 -13.45 3.30 13.06
C PRO A 68 -13.14 4.37 12.01
N ASP A 69 -12.41 5.43 12.38
CA ASP A 69 -12.23 6.64 11.59
C ASP A 69 -10.82 6.88 10.97
N PRO A 70 -9.76 6.09 11.20
CA PRO A 70 -8.55 6.22 10.41
C PRO A 70 -8.83 5.89 8.93
N PHE A 71 -8.25 6.65 8.01
CA PHE A 71 -8.56 6.52 6.59
C PHE A 71 -7.29 6.44 5.74
N VAL A 72 -7.15 5.38 4.94
CA VAL A 72 -6.06 5.27 3.96
C VAL A 72 -6.65 5.44 2.58
N MET A 73 -6.51 6.62 1.99
CA MET A 73 -7.23 6.97 0.77
C MET A 73 -6.84 6.05 -0.40
N SER A 74 -5.55 5.82 -0.61
CA SER A 74 -5.02 4.94 -1.65
C SER A 74 -4.00 3.97 -1.08
N ILE A 75 -4.23 2.68 -1.28
CA ILE A 75 -3.26 1.61 -0.96
C ILE A 75 -2.74 1.04 -2.27
N ASN A 76 -1.43 0.99 -2.44
CA ASN A 76 -0.80 0.26 -3.52
C ASN A 76 -0.19 -1.03 -2.99
N ALA A 77 -0.86 -2.15 -3.24
CA ALA A 77 -0.45 -3.50 -2.85
C ALA A 77 -0.21 -4.39 -4.08
N GLN A 78 0.12 -3.80 -5.23
CA GLN A 78 0.44 -4.56 -6.44
C GLN A 78 1.64 -5.47 -6.21
N ASN A 79 1.65 -6.63 -6.87
CA ASN A 79 2.74 -7.59 -6.83
C ASN A 79 3.05 -8.02 -5.38
N THR A 80 2.01 -8.37 -4.64
CA THR A 80 2.08 -8.90 -3.27
C THR A 80 1.43 -10.28 -3.21
N SER A 81 1.44 -10.91 -2.03
CA SER A 81 0.85 -12.24 -1.82
C SER A 81 -0.55 -12.17 -1.17
N LEU A 82 -1.24 -11.02 -1.25
CA LEU A 82 -2.58 -10.85 -0.68
C LEU A 82 -3.60 -11.77 -1.35
N SER A 83 -4.28 -12.61 -0.57
CA SER A 83 -5.33 -13.51 -1.05
C SER A 83 -6.74 -13.08 -0.63
N ALA A 84 -6.86 -12.13 0.29
CA ALA A 84 -8.14 -11.66 0.83
C ALA A 84 -8.05 -10.19 1.24
N MET A 85 -9.22 -9.53 1.29
CA MET A 85 -9.35 -8.14 1.73
C MET A 85 -10.17 -8.08 3.03
N PRO A 86 -9.69 -7.39 4.08
CA PRO A 86 -10.44 -7.24 5.31
C PRO A 86 -11.64 -6.30 5.13
N ALA A 87 -12.66 -6.44 6.00
CA ALA A 87 -13.92 -5.72 5.87
C ALA A 87 -13.76 -4.19 5.90
N TRP A 88 -12.76 -3.66 6.62
CA TRP A 88 -12.52 -2.23 6.71
C TRP A 88 -12.13 -1.60 5.37
N ILE A 89 -11.67 -2.37 4.38
CA ILE A 89 -11.42 -1.86 3.03
C ILE A 89 -12.69 -1.18 2.47
N LYS A 90 -13.86 -1.70 2.83
CA LYS A 90 -15.17 -1.15 2.44
C LYS A 90 -15.43 0.25 2.95
N THR A 91 -14.83 0.63 4.07
CA THR A 91 -15.19 1.85 4.80
C THR A 91 -14.04 2.82 4.96
N ASN A 92 -12.80 2.34 5.03
CA ASN A 92 -11.62 3.10 5.44
C ASN A 92 -10.58 3.28 4.31
N THR A 93 -10.98 3.04 3.05
CA THR A 93 -10.19 3.41 1.87
C THR A 93 -11.06 3.83 0.69
N LYS A 94 -10.46 4.55 -0.28
CA LYS A 94 -11.09 4.79 -1.59
C LYS A 94 -10.67 3.76 -2.62
N VAL A 95 -9.40 3.35 -2.61
CA VAL A 95 -8.87 2.44 -3.63
C VAL A 95 -7.71 1.61 -3.10
N VAL A 96 -7.70 0.34 -3.49
CA VAL A 96 -6.61 -0.61 -3.33
C VAL A 96 -6.20 -1.09 -4.71
N TRP A 97 -4.97 -0.80 -5.11
CA TRP A 97 -4.37 -1.37 -6.31
C TRP A 97 -3.76 -2.73 -5.96
N ALA A 98 -4.35 -3.81 -6.48
CA ALA A 98 -4.01 -5.19 -6.12
C ALA A 98 -3.66 -6.06 -7.34
N TYR A 99 -3.29 -5.43 -8.47
CA TYR A 99 -2.76 -6.14 -9.63
C TYR A 99 -1.66 -7.12 -9.24
N ASP A 100 -1.68 -8.30 -9.85
CA ASP A 100 -0.71 -9.38 -9.60
C ASP A 100 -0.66 -9.79 -8.12
N THR A 101 -1.84 -10.07 -7.56
CA THR A 101 -2.01 -10.69 -6.24
C THR A 101 -2.90 -11.92 -6.37
N PRO A 102 -2.77 -12.93 -5.47
CA PRO A 102 -3.68 -14.06 -5.43
C PRO A 102 -5.17 -13.67 -5.33
N PHE A 103 -5.49 -12.55 -4.66
CA PHE A 103 -6.86 -12.01 -4.60
C PHE A 103 -7.44 -11.74 -5.99
N CYS A 104 -6.63 -11.18 -6.89
CA CYS A 104 -7.04 -10.87 -8.26
C CYS A 104 -6.96 -12.06 -9.22
N ALA A 105 -6.50 -13.23 -8.77
CA ALA A 105 -6.50 -14.45 -9.58
C ALA A 105 -7.91 -15.04 -9.78
N THR A 106 -8.86 -14.66 -8.91
CA THR A 106 -10.26 -15.06 -9.01
C THR A 106 -11.17 -13.84 -9.17
N PRO A 107 -12.32 -13.98 -9.85
CA PRO A 107 -13.28 -12.88 -9.95
C PRO A 107 -13.74 -12.39 -8.57
N VAL A 108 -13.73 -11.08 -8.38
CA VAL A 108 -14.23 -10.46 -7.14
C VAL A 108 -15.74 -10.62 -7.07
N THR A 109 -16.23 -11.46 -6.16
CA THR A 109 -17.66 -11.75 -6.01
C THR A 109 -18.42 -10.70 -5.21
N ASP A 110 -17.70 -9.91 -4.39
CA ASP A 110 -18.29 -8.86 -3.57
C ASP A 110 -18.33 -7.54 -4.34
N PRO A 111 -19.53 -7.01 -4.67
CA PRO A 111 -19.65 -5.80 -5.47
C PRO A 111 -19.09 -4.56 -4.75
N THR A 112 -19.12 -4.50 -3.42
CA THR A 112 -18.56 -3.37 -2.68
C THR A 112 -17.04 -3.33 -2.77
N LEU A 113 -16.39 -4.50 -2.72
CA LEU A 113 -14.95 -4.61 -2.92
C LEU A 113 -14.56 -4.36 -4.38
N ALA A 114 -15.39 -4.75 -5.36
CA ALA A 114 -15.09 -4.56 -6.77
C ALA A 114 -14.91 -3.07 -7.16
N TYR A 115 -15.56 -2.14 -6.45
CA TYR A 115 -15.39 -0.70 -6.67
C TYR A 115 -14.16 -0.11 -5.99
N GLN A 116 -13.60 -0.78 -4.99
CA GLN A 116 -12.46 -0.29 -4.24
C GLN A 116 -11.17 -0.99 -4.62
N VAL A 117 -11.23 -2.26 -4.99
CA VAL A 117 -10.05 -3.07 -5.30
C VAL A 117 -9.89 -3.15 -6.81
N MET A 118 -8.85 -2.51 -7.31
CA MET A 118 -8.50 -2.50 -8.73
C MET A 118 -7.50 -3.61 -9.02
N CYS A 119 -7.93 -4.59 -9.81
CA CYS A 119 -7.09 -5.69 -10.31
C CYS A 119 -6.35 -5.35 -11.61
N SER A 120 -6.32 -4.08 -12.00
CA SER A 120 -5.52 -3.56 -13.12
C SER A 120 -4.29 -2.84 -12.62
N GLU A 121 -3.27 -2.72 -13.48
CA GLU A 121 -2.09 -1.94 -13.13
C GLU A 121 -2.46 -0.51 -12.77
N ARG A 122 -1.88 0.00 -11.68
CA ARG A 122 -2.04 1.39 -11.28
C ARG A 122 -1.49 2.33 -12.36
N PRO A 123 -2.28 3.29 -12.86
CA PRO A 123 -1.82 4.26 -13.84
C PRO A 123 -0.61 5.07 -13.36
N MET A 124 0.38 5.27 -14.24
CA MET A 124 1.61 6.02 -13.92
C MET A 124 1.37 7.46 -13.46
N ASN A 125 0.35 8.12 -14.01
CA ASN A 125 0.00 9.50 -13.65
C ASN A 125 -0.59 9.65 -12.24
N GLN A 126 -0.90 8.54 -11.55
CA GLN A 126 -1.39 8.54 -10.18
C GLN A 126 -0.32 8.13 -9.17
N LYS A 127 0.95 7.94 -9.59
CA LYS A 127 2.04 7.50 -8.71
C LYS A 127 2.80 8.70 -8.15
N ALA A 128 2.87 8.85 -6.82
CA ALA A 128 3.87 9.71 -6.21
C ALA A 128 5.26 9.09 -6.45
N CYS A 129 5.97 9.61 -7.46
CA CYS A 129 7.20 9.00 -8.00
C CYS A 129 8.48 9.75 -7.55
N PHE A 130 8.43 10.50 -6.45
CA PHE A 130 9.51 11.40 -6.01
C PHE A 130 10.15 10.88 -4.72
N PRO A 131 11.49 10.83 -4.55
CA PRO A 131 12.53 11.11 -5.53
C PRO A 131 12.99 9.86 -6.30
N MET A 132 12.56 8.64 -5.95
CA MET A 132 13.18 7.42 -6.51
C MET A 132 13.00 7.25 -8.01
N CYS A 133 11.89 7.70 -8.62
CA CYS A 133 11.76 7.65 -10.08
C CYS A 133 12.64 8.70 -10.78
N LEU A 134 12.83 9.85 -10.13
CA LEU A 134 13.80 10.85 -10.59
C LEU A 134 15.22 10.27 -10.52
N LEU A 135 15.59 9.64 -9.40
CA LEU A 135 16.89 8.98 -9.25
C LEU A 135 17.08 7.84 -10.26
N ARG A 136 16.07 6.98 -10.47
CA ARG A 136 16.15 5.90 -11.46
C ARG A 136 16.31 6.43 -12.88
N THR A 137 15.61 7.51 -13.22
CA THR A 137 15.74 8.18 -14.52
C THR A 137 17.11 8.83 -14.69
N LEU A 138 17.59 9.55 -13.66
CA LEU A 138 18.87 10.28 -13.70
C LEU A 138 20.08 9.34 -13.71
N TYR A 139 20.03 8.27 -12.91
CA TYR A 139 21.18 7.39 -12.70
C TYR A 139 21.13 6.10 -13.53
N ARG A 140 20.11 5.90 -14.39
CA ARG A 140 19.88 4.66 -15.16
C ARG A 140 20.15 3.41 -14.32
N ILE A 141 19.56 3.37 -13.12
CA ILE A 141 19.58 2.16 -12.31
C ILE A 141 18.59 1.20 -12.96
N GLU A 142 19.06 0.51 -13.99
CA GLU A 142 18.39 -0.65 -14.54
C GLU A 142 18.52 -1.74 -13.48
N ASN A 143 17.40 -2.32 -13.06
CA ASN A 143 17.44 -3.54 -12.27
C ASN A 143 18.09 -4.61 -13.16
N THR A 144 19.39 -4.83 -12.99
CA THR A 144 20.00 -6.12 -13.34
C THR A 144 19.40 -7.13 -12.36
N ALA A 145 18.24 -7.68 -12.74
CA ALA A 145 17.75 -8.94 -12.21
C ALA A 145 18.53 -10.08 -12.86
#